data_AF-V4T930-F1
#
_entry.id   AF-V4T930-F1
#
_cell.length_a   1.000
_cell.length_b   1.000
_cell.length_c   1.000
_cell.angle_alpha   90.00
_cell.angle_beta   90.00
_cell.angle_gamma   90.00
#
_symmetry.space_group_name_H-M   'P 1'
#
loop_
_entity.id
_entity.type
_entity.pdbx_description
1 polymer ?
#
loop_
_entity_poly.entity_id
_entity_poly.type
_entity_poly.pdbx_seq_one_letter_code
_entity_poly.pdbx_strand_id
1 'polypeptide(L)'
;ALADMKNINLFGVQQICRNSIALEQALAAIPSIDSEAVRRRLDRVRTYYELLNMPFEALLAFVTEHENLFTTTEYASLLKVNVPGREIPSDALDRVSEILSL
;
A
#
# COMPACT_ATOMS: atom_id res chain seq x y z
N ALA A 1 -13.32 2.92 -3.37
CA ALA A 1 -12.47 2.69 -4.55
C ALA A 1 -11.28 1.79 -4.24
N LEU A 2 -10.28 2.24 -3.45
CA LEU A 2 -9.16 1.39 -2.99
C LEU A 2 -9.60 0.30 -1.99
N ALA A 3 -10.51 0.64 -1.07
CA ALA A 3 -11.08 -0.28 -0.08
C ALA A 3 -11.94 -1.42 -0.67
N ASP A 4 -12.31 -1.33 -1.96
CA ASP A 4 -13.20 -2.29 -2.63
C ASP A 4 -12.45 -3.25 -3.57
N MET A 5 -11.14 -3.10 -3.69
CA MET A 5 -10.32 -3.92 -4.60
C MET A 5 -10.21 -5.35 -4.07
N LYS A 6 -10.91 -6.29 -4.71
CA LYS A 6 -10.96 -7.69 -4.25
C LYS A 6 -9.77 -8.54 -4.71
N ASN A 7 -9.21 -8.26 -5.87
CA ASN A 7 -8.13 -9.05 -6.46
C ASN A 7 -7.14 -8.14 -7.20
N ILE A 8 -5.86 -8.44 -7.10
CA ILE A 8 -4.80 -7.86 -7.94
C ILE A 8 -3.65 -8.85 -8.07
N ASN A 9 -2.95 -8.85 -9.19
CA ASN A 9 -1.73 -9.64 -9.37
C ASN A 9 -0.47 -8.76 -9.31
N LEU A 10 0.71 -9.39 -9.21
CA LEU A 10 1.99 -8.68 -9.12
C LEU A 10 2.21 -7.70 -10.28
N PHE A 11 1.79 -8.07 -11.49
CA PHE A 11 1.88 -7.19 -12.65
C PHE A 11 0.99 -5.95 -12.51
N GLY A 12 -0.22 -6.11 -11.99
CA GLY A 12 -1.13 -5.00 -11.68
C GLY A 12 -0.53 -4.04 -10.66
N VAL A 13 0.10 -4.56 -9.61
CA VAL A 13 0.84 -3.74 -8.63
C VAL A 13 1.95 -2.94 -9.32
N GLN A 14 2.78 -3.60 -10.13
CA GLN A 14 3.87 -2.93 -10.87
C GLN A 14 3.34 -1.86 -11.83
N GLN A 15 2.22 -2.12 -12.51
CA GLN A 15 1.60 -1.16 -13.41
C GLN A 15 1.11 0.08 -12.65
N ILE A 16 0.53 -0.09 -11.45
CA ILE A 16 0.11 1.02 -10.60
C ILE A 16 1.32 1.86 -10.17
N CYS A 17 2.44 1.23 -9.78
CA CYS A 17 3.67 1.95 -9.45
C CYS A 17 4.18 2.77 -10.64
N ARG A 18 4.23 2.17 -11.85
CA ARG A 18 4.64 2.88 -13.08
C ARG A 18 3.71 4.04 -13.42
N ASN A 19 2.39 3.83 -13.35
CA ASN A 19 1.41 4.88 -13.61
C ASN A 19 1.55 6.03 -12.60
N SER A 20 1.84 5.73 -11.33
CA SER A 20 2.04 6.74 -10.29
C SER A 20 3.29 7.59 -10.57
N ILE A 21 4.38 6.99 -11.07
CA ILE A 21 5.59 7.74 -11.49
C ILE A 21 5.27 8.64 -12.69
N ALA A 22 4.58 8.12 -13.70
CA ALA A 22 4.21 8.92 -14.88
C ALA A 22 3.31 10.10 -14.50
N LEU A 23 2.37 9.88 -13.57
CA LEU A 23 1.50 10.94 -13.06
C LEU A 23 2.28 11.99 -12.26
N GLU A 24 3.22 11.56 -11.41
CA GLU A 24 4.10 12.47 -10.68
C GLU A 24 4.87 13.39 -11.63
N GLN A 25 5.48 12.82 -12.67
CA GLN A 25 6.23 13.58 -13.68
C GLN A 25 5.34 14.57 -14.44
N ALA A 26 4.12 14.14 -14.82
CA ALA A 26 3.17 15.00 -15.52
C ALA A 26 2.72 16.18 -14.65
N LEU A 27 2.47 15.95 -13.35
CA LEU A 27 2.06 16.99 -12.42
C LEU A 27 3.22 17.93 -12.05
N ALA A 28 4.43 17.40 -11.87
CA ALA A 28 5.62 18.19 -11.54
C ALA A 28 6.02 19.16 -12.67
N ALA A 29 5.61 18.90 -13.91
CA ALA A 29 5.82 19.80 -15.04
C ALA A 29 4.89 21.03 -15.05
N ILE A 30 3.88 21.08 -14.17
CA ILE A 30 2.93 22.20 -14.09
C ILE A 30 3.46 23.26 -13.11
N PRO A 31 3.77 24.50 -13.55
CA PRO A 31 4.45 25.51 -12.72
C PRO A 31 3.72 25.98 -11.46
N SER A 32 2.43 25.66 -11.31
CA SER A 32 1.61 26.03 -10.13
C SER A 32 1.40 24.88 -9.14
N ILE A 33 1.92 23.69 -9.43
CA ILE A 33 1.76 22.52 -8.58
C ILE A 33 2.89 22.46 -7.55
N ASP A 34 2.53 22.14 -6.31
CA ASP A 34 3.50 21.75 -5.29
C ASP A 34 3.99 20.32 -5.57
N SER A 35 5.09 20.22 -6.31
CA SER A 35 5.72 18.95 -6.69
C SER A 35 6.12 18.11 -5.48
N GLU A 36 6.48 18.72 -4.35
CA GLU A 36 6.86 18.02 -3.12
C GLU A 36 5.64 17.41 -2.43
N ALA A 37 4.50 18.11 -2.42
CA ALA A 37 3.25 17.54 -1.93
C ALA A 37 2.74 16.41 -2.83
N VAL A 38 2.85 16.56 -4.16
CA VAL A 38 2.48 15.52 -5.12
C VAL A 38 3.36 14.28 -4.96
N ARG A 39 4.69 14.45 -4.91
CA ARG A 39 5.63 13.35 -4.70
C ARG A 39 5.32 12.58 -3.43
N ARG A 40 5.18 13.26 -2.28
CA ARG A 40 4.84 12.60 -1.00
C ARG A 40 3.55 11.79 -1.07
N ARG A 41 2.51 12.33 -1.74
CA ARG A 41 1.23 11.63 -1.90
C ARG A 41 1.37 10.40 -2.79
N LEU A 42 2.10 10.50 -3.90
CA LEU A 42 2.28 9.40 -4.85
C LEU A 42 3.28 8.35 -4.34
N ASP A 43 4.29 8.74 -3.56
CA ASP A 43 5.14 7.83 -2.79
C ASP A 43 4.29 6.97 -1.86
N ARG A 44 3.42 7.59 -1.07
CA ARG A 44 2.51 6.87 -0.16
C ARG A 44 1.63 5.87 -0.93
N VAL A 45 1.13 6.24 -2.10
CA VAL A 45 0.36 5.32 -2.96
C VAL A 45 1.22 4.15 -3.43
N ARG A 46 2.43 4.41 -3.94
CA ARG A 46 3.35 3.35 -4.38
C ARG A 46 3.68 2.39 -3.24
N THR A 47 4.08 2.91 -2.09
CA THR A 47 4.37 2.11 -0.90
C THR A 47 3.17 1.23 -0.53
N TYR A 48 1.95 1.78 -0.49
CA TYR A 48 0.75 1.00 -0.16
C TYR A 48 0.57 -0.21 -1.09
N TYR A 49 0.75 -0.03 -2.39
CA TYR A 49 0.61 -1.12 -3.36
C TYR A 49 1.79 -2.09 -3.32
N GLU A 50 3.01 -1.63 -3.03
CA GLU A 50 4.18 -2.49 -2.86
C GLU A 50 4.03 -3.46 -1.68
N LEU A 51 3.32 -3.07 -0.62
CA LEU A 51 2.99 -3.96 0.50
C LEU A 51 2.19 -5.20 0.07
N LEU A 52 1.43 -5.13 -1.03
CA LEU A 52 0.71 -6.27 -1.58
C LEU A 52 1.64 -7.32 -2.20
N ASN A 53 2.86 -6.95 -2.55
CA ASN A 53 3.88 -7.89 -3.06
C ASN A 53 4.67 -8.57 -1.94
N MET A 54 4.54 -8.11 -0.69
CA MET A 54 5.29 -8.67 0.43
C MET A 54 4.64 -9.96 0.95
N PRO A 55 5.43 -10.97 1.36
CA PRO A 55 4.91 -12.06 2.16
C PRO A 55 4.35 -11.53 3.48
N PHE A 56 3.40 -12.26 4.07
CA PHE A 56 2.68 -11.79 5.25
C PHE A 56 3.61 -11.42 6.42
N GLU A 57 4.63 -12.23 6.71
CA GLU A 57 5.57 -11.95 7.80
C GLU A 57 6.39 -10.67 7.58
N ALA A 58 6.76 -10.37 6.33
CA ALA A 58 7.45 -9.13 6.00
C ALA A 58 6.50 -7.91 6.07
N LEU A 59 5.24 -8.08 5.69
CA LEU A 59 4.22 -7.06 5.93
C LEU A 59 4.09 -6.79 7.43
N LEU A 60 4.02 -7.83 8.26
CA LEU A 60 3.84 -7.66 9.69
C LEU A 60 4.99 -6.87 10.32
N ALA A 61 6.24 -7.22 9.98
CA ALA A 61 7.42 -6.46 10.39
C ALA A 61 7.33 -4.98 9.94
N PHE A 62 6.90 -4.75 8.69
CA PHE A 62 6.69 -3.39 8.18
C PHE A 62 5.63 -2.62 8.96
N VAL A 63 4.50 -3.24 9.35
CA VAL A 63 3.47 -2.59 10.16
C VAL A 63 4.04 -2.15 11.51
N THR A 64 4.80 -3.02 12.18
CA THR A 64 5.45 -2.71 13.47
C THR A 64 6.43 -1.54 13.35
N GLU A 65 7.17 -1.43 12.25
CA GLU A 65 8.14 -0.34 12.05
C GLU A 65 7.47 0.98 11.60
N HIS A 66 6.26 0.91 11.05
CA HIS A 66 5.62 2.03 10.36
C HIS A 66 4.15 2.23 10.73
N GLU A 67 3.79 2.05 12.00
CA GLU A 67 2.41 2.10 12.52
C GLU A 67 1.60 3.33 12.07
N ASN A 68 2.26 4.47 11.91
CA ASN A 68 1.62 5.75 11.55
C ASN A 68 1.62 6.08 10.05
N LEU A 69 2.17 5.21 9.19
CA LEU A 69 2.25 5.47 7.74
C LEU A 69 0.89 5.29 7.05
N PHE A 70 0.13 4.28 7.50
CA PHE A 70 -1.23 4.00 7.05
C PHE A 70 -2.17 3.84 8.24
N THR A 71 -3.45 4.08 8.01
CA THR A 71 -4.49 3.86 9.02
C THR A 71 -4.70 2.37 9.26
N THR A 72 -5.25 2.01 10.42
CA THR A 72 -5.64 0.62 10.74
C THR A 72 -6.54 0.00 9.67
N THR A 73 -7.50 0.77 9.14
CA THR A 73 -8.40 0.32 8.07
C THR A 73 -7.67 0.06 6.76
N GLU A 74 -6.63 0.85 6.43
CA GLU A 74 -5.79 0.63 5.26
C GLU A 74 -4.95 -0.65 5.41
N TYR A 75 -4.30 -0.86 6.55
CA TYR A 75 -3.58 -2.11 6.81
C TYR A 75 -4.50 -3.34 6.78
N ALA A 76 -5.67 -3.26 7.40
CA ALA A 76 -6.67 -4.33 7.35
C ALA A 76 -7.18 -4.59 5.93
N SER A 77 -7.21 -3.57 5.07
CA SER A 77 -7.62 -3.72 3.67
C SER A 77 -6.58 -4.51 2.87
N LEU A 78 -5.28 -4.35 3.14
CA LEU A 78 -4.21 -5.13 2.48
C LEU A 78 -4.32 -6.64 2.69
N LEU A 79 -4.94 -7.08 3.79
CA LEU A 79 -5.18 -8.50 4.10
C LEU A 79 -6.41 -9.07 3.39
N LYS A 80 -7.33 -8.21 2.94
CA LYS A 80 -8.56 -8.61 2.23
C LYS A 80 -8.37 -8.71 0.72
N VAL A 81 -7.33 -8.08 0.18
CA VAL A 81 -7.02 -8.16 -1.24
C VAL A 81 -6.41 -9.52 -1.55
N ASN A 82 -7.06 -10.29 -2.42
CA ASN A 82 -6.49 -11.54 -2.90
C ASN A 82 -5.36 -11.26 -3.90
N VAL A 83 -4.15 -11.71 -3.56
CA VAL A 83 -2.96 -11.63 -4.41
C VAL A 83 -2.47 -13.05 -4.68
N PRO A 84 -2.47 -13.52 -5.95
CA PRO A 84 -2.02 -14.87 -6.28
C PRO A 84 -0.61 -15.14 -5.76
N GLY A 85 -0.43 -16.24 -5.03
CA GLY A 85 0.86 -16.64 -4.44
C GLY A 85 1.18 -16.00 -3.10
N ARG A 86 0.31 -15.15 -2.56
CA ARG A 86 0.43 -14.59 -1.22
C ARG A 86 -0.53 -15.29 -0.27
N GLU A 87 0.02 -16.04 0.67
CA GLU A 87 -0.77 -16.70 1.72
C GLU A 87 -1.00 -15.73 2.88
N ILE A 88 -2.27 -15.61 3.28
CA ILE A 88 -2.68 -14.81 4.44
C ILE A 88 -3.20 -15.77 5.51
N PRO A 89 -2.56 -15.83 6.70
CA PRO A 89 -3.05 -16.64 7.81
C PRO A 89 -4.46 -16.24 8.28
N SER A 90 -5.20 -17.16 8.88
CA SER A 90 -6.55 -16.90 9.38
C SER A 90 -6.61 -15.90 10.54
N ASP A 91 -5.52 -15.79 11.30
CA ASP A 91 -5.32 -14.89 12.43
C ASP A 91 -4.63 -13.56 12.02
N ALA A 92 -4.45 -13.32 10.71
CA ALA A 92 -3.70 -12.17 10.22
C ALA A 92 -4.26 -10.82 10.69
N LEU A 93 -5.60 -10.69 10.73
CA LEU A 93 -6.26 -9.48 11.22
C LEU A 93 -6.02 -9.27 12.71
N ASP A 94 -6.01 -10.32 13.52
CA ASP A 94 -5.77 -10.24 14.96
C ASP A 94 -4.32 -9.80 15.24
N ARG A 95 -3.35 -10.39 14.54
CA ARG A 95 -1.92 -10.04 14.63
C ARG A 95 -1.65 -8.58 14.27
N VAL A 96 -2.24 -8.09 13.17
CA VAL A 96 -2.11 -6.68 12.77
C VAL A 96 -2.83 -5.76 13.75
N SER A 97 -3.99 -6.17 14.27
CA SER A 97 -4.74 -5.38 15.23
C SER A 97 -3.96 -5.22 16.53
N GLU A 98 -3.33 -6.29 17.04
CA GLU A 98 -2.51 -6.27 18.25
C GLU A 98 -1.39 -5.22 18.18
N ILE A 99 -0.68 -5.16 17.04
CA ILE A 99 0.40 -4.19 16.79
C ILE A 99 -0.14 -2.74 16.78
N LEU A 100 -1.26 -2.52 16.09
CA LEU A 100 -1.83 -1.19 15.91
C LEU A 100 -2.68 -0.72 17.11
N SER A 101 -2.88 -1.58 18.12
CA SER A 101 -3.63 -1.31 19.36
C SER A 101 -2.74 -1.01 20.57
N LEU A 102 -1.53 -0.51 20.33
CA LEU A 102 -0.75 0.25 21.31
C LEU A 102 -1.32 1.67 21.49
#